data_AF-A0A3N5USF1-F1
#
_entry.id   AF-A0A3N5USF1-F1
#
_cell.length_a   1.000
_cell.length_b   1.000
_cell.length_c   1.000
_cell.angle_alpha   90.00
_cell.angle_beta   90.00
_cell.angle_gamma   90.00
#
_symmetry.space_group_name_H-M   'P 1'
#
loop_
_entity.id
_entity.type
_entity.pdbx_description
1 polymer ?
#
loop_
_entity_poly.entity_id
_entity_poly.type
_entity_poly.pdbx_seq_one_letter_code
_entity_poly.pdbx_strand_id
1 'polypeptide(L)'
;ITNREIFSLDHLPESMVVLGGGPIGIEMAQAFCRLGSKVTVIQRENQILGKEDKDLADQVMNVMNSEGVIFYLNASVLRVKDRGREKEVVIKTADGELSLKGHTILVAIGRAFNLEGLGLENIGVQFDRRGLKLDDRLRTTQKHIYGAGDATGQYLFTHAAGYEGGIVIRNAIFHLPAKVNYTNIPWCTYTDPELASIGMNETRAKDAGIRYSVWTEPFRRNDRSLAEGEENGVIKMILDEKEKPVGIQILGPHAGELLSEWVAIMNGKSKLSTIASAVHPYPTLGEINKRVIGNLFAEKIYSEKVKKGLKFFFSLRGRACGEK
;
A
#
# COMPACT_ATOMS: atom_id res chain seq x y z
N ILE A 1 -5.18 24.66 -0.51
CA ILE A 1 -4.25 24.21 -1.57
C ILE A 1 -4.49 22.74 -1.87
N THR A 2 -3.98 22.27 -3.00
CA THR A 2 -3.99 20.86 -3.40
C THR A 2 -2.57 20.37 -3.68
N ASN A 3 -2.44 19.16 -4.22
CA ASN A 3 -1.17 18.64 -4.70
C ASN A 3 -0.54 19.45 -5.84
N ARG A 4 -1.29 20.35 -6.49
CA ARG A 4 -0.78 21.23 -7.56
C ARG A 4 0.06 22.38 -7.01
N GLU A 5 -0.38 22.99 -5.92
CA GLU A 5 0.26 24.19 -5.36
C GLU A 5 1.26 23.87 -4.24
N ILE A 6 1.13 22.71 -3.57
CA ILE A 6 1.93 22.38 -2.38
C ILE A 6 3.44 22.39 -2.62
N PHE A 7 3.88 21.98 -3.81
CA PHE A 7 5.30 21.95 -4.19
C PHE A 7 5.84 23.31 -4.64
N SER A 8 5.01 24.35 -4.65
CA SER A 8 5.37 25.72 -5.03
C SER A 8 5.20 26.71 -3.88
N LEU A 9 5.02 26.22 -2.65
CA LEU A 9 5.03 27.06 -1.46
C LEU A 9 6.42 27.67 -1.27
N ASP A 10 6.47 28.99 -1.09
CA ASP A 10 7.67 29.79 -0.88
C ASP A 10 8.07 29.91 0.60
N HIS A 11 7.17 29.54 1.51
CA HIS A 11 7.39 29.48 2.94
C HIS A 11 6.71 28.26 3.56
N LEU A 12 7.29 27.76 4.65
CA LEU A 12 6.68 26.70 5.46
C LEU A 12 5.51 27.27 6.27
N PRO A 13 4.28 26.76 6.14
CA PRO A 13 3.16 27.23 6.97
C PRO A 13 3.37 26.84 8.43
N GLU A 14 3.08 27.75 9.37
CA GLU A 14 3.19 27.48 10.81
C GLU A 14 2.30 26.29 11.24
N SER A 15 1.15 26.13 10.59
CA SER A 15 0.22 25.02 10.81
C SER A 15 -0.53 24.61 9.54
N MET A 16 -0.81 23.31 9.40
CA MET A 16 -1.50 22.73 8.26
C MET A 16 -2.61 21.78 8.72
N VAL A 17 -3.82 21.98 8.18
CA VAL A 17 -4.91 21.01 8.28
C VAL A 17 -4.99 20.21 6.97
N VAL A 18 -4.82 18.90 7.05
CA VAL A 18 -4.90 17.98 5.92
C VAL A 18 -6.27 17.31 5.92
N LEU A 19 -7.01 17.46 4.82
CA LEU A 19 -8.30 16.82 4.62
C LEU A 19 -8.09 15.53 3.81
N GLY A 20 -8.31 14.39 4.44
CA GLY A 20 -8.17 13.07 3.84
C GLY A 20 -6.92 12.31 4.30
N GLY A 21 -7.11 11.10 4.80
CA GLY A 21 -6.06 10.18 5.24
C GLY A 21 -5.64 9.18 4.17
N GLY A 22 -5.70 9.54 2.89
CA GLY A 22 -5.18 8.74 1.77
C GLY A 22 -3.67 8.95 1.56
N PRO A 23 -3.02 8.20 0.63
CA PRO A 23 -1.56 8.21 0.46
C PRO A 23 -0.94 9.61 0.38
N ILE A 24 -1.43 10.46 -0.54
CA ILE A 24 -0.93 11.85 -0.70
C ILE A 24 -1.11 12.66 0.59
N GLY A 25 -2.24 12.52 1.28
CA GLY A 25 -2.51 13.25 2.51
C GLY A 25 -1.53 12.86 3.62
N ILE A 26 -1.25 11.56 3.76
CA ILE A 26 -0.37 11.01 4.79
C ILE A 26 1.10 11.34 4.49
N GLU A 27 1.55 11.17 3.25
CA GLU A 27 2.91 11.54 2.82
C GLU A 27 3.18 13.02 3.09
N MET A 28 2.27 13.91 2.67
CA MET A 28 2.43 15.35 2.87
C MET A 28 2.29 15.72 4.36
N ALA A 29 1.42 15.06 5.12
CA ALA A 29 1.30 15.30 6.55
C ALA A 29 2.61 15.01 7.28
N GLN A 30 3.24 13.87 7.00
CA GLN A 30 4.51 13.51 7.62
C GLN A 30 5.63 14.46 7.19
N ALA A 31 5.73 14.75 5.88
CA ALA A 31 6.76 15.65 5.35
C ALA A 31 6.67 17.04 5.99
N PHE A 32 5.49 17.65 6.03
CA PHE A 32 5.33 18.99 6.62
C PHE A 32 5.50 18.98 8.15
N CYS A 33 5.12 17.90 8.84
CA CYS A 33 5.38 17.75 10.26
C CYS A 33 6.89 17.74 10.55
N ARG A 34 7.66 16.95 9.79
CA ARG A 34 9.13 16.87 9.91
C ARG A 34 9.85 18.15 9.49
N LEU A 35 9.28 18.92 8.56
CA LEU A 35 9.78 20.26 8.22
C LEU A 35 9.50 21.30 9.31
N GLY A 36 8.57 21.04 10.23
CA GLY A 36 8.30 21.87 11.41
C GLY A 36 6.89 22.48 11.48
N SER A 37 6.00 22.18 10.54
CA SER A 37 4.59 22.60 10.63
C SER A 37 3.84 21.82 11.71
N LYS A 38 2.91 22.47 12.41
CA LYS A 38 1.91 21.77 13.23
C LYS A 38 0.86 21.15 12.32
N VAL A 39 0.76 19.83 12.26
CA VAL A 39 -0.11 19.13 11.31
C VAL A 39 -1.29 18.45 12.00
N THR A 40 -2.49 18.69 11.49
CA THR A 40 -3.71 17.97 11.87
C THR A 40 -4.28 17.26 10.64
N VAL A 41 -4.50 15.96 10.70
CA VAL A 41 -5.15 15.17 9.64
C VAL A 41 -6.59 14.86 10.05
N ILE A 42 -7.54 15.17 9.17
CA ILE A 42 -8.96 14.84 9.33
C ILE A 42 -9.31 13.73 8.35
N GLN A 43 -9.84 12.63 8.87
CA GLN A 43 -10.21 11.46 8.08
C GLN A 43 -11.62 11.00 8.45
N ARG A 44 -12.44 10.77 7.43
CA ARG A 44 -13.85 10.42 7.62
C ARG A 44 -14.02 9.00 8.14
N GLU A 45 -13.20 8.08 7.66
CA GLU A 45 -13.20 6.69 8.10
C GLU A 45 -12.47 6.51 9.44
N ASN A 46 -12.58 5.32 10.03
CA ASN A 46 -11.94 4.95 11.29
C ASN A 46 -10.45 4.57 11.15
N GLN A 47 -9.87 4.74 9.96
CA GLN A 47 -8.45 4.46 9.69
C GLN A 47 -7.93 5.35 8.55
N ILE A 48 -6.62 5.61 8.60
CA ILE A 48 -5.87 6.13 7.45
C ILE A 48 -5.55 5.00 6.46
N LEU A 49 -5.11 5.36 5.26
CA LEU A 49 -4.66 4.42 4.22
C LEU A 49 -5.66 3.28 4.02
N GLY A 50 -6.95 3.60 3.87
CA GLY A 50 -8.04 2.62 3.96
C GLY A 50 -8.05 1.47 2.94
N LYS A 51 -7.10 1.42 2.00
CA LYS A 51 -6.87 0.29 1.10
C LYS A 51 -5.91 -0.77 1.67
N GLU A 52 -5.20 -0.44 2.75
CA GLU A 52 -4.25 -1.30 3.46
C GLU A 52 -4.92 -2.05 4.62
N ASP A 53 -4.23 -3.05 5.17
CA ASP A 53 -4.68 -3.69 6.40
C ASP A 53 -4.50 -2.75 7.59
N LYS A 54 -5.49 -2.78 8.49
CA LYS A 54 -5.59 -1.86 9.63
C LYS A 54 -4.36 -1.88 10.54
N ASP A 55 -3.78 -3.04 10.82
CA ASP A 55 -2.62 -3.19 11.70
C ASP A 55 -1.34 -2.54 11.12
N LEU A 56 -1.22 -2.44 9.79
CA LEU A 56 -0.12 -1.75 9.14
C LEU A 56 -0.37 -0.23 9.07
N ALA A 57 -1.60 0.17 8.73
CA ALA A 57 -2.01 1.57 8.74
C ALA A 57 -1.90 2.20 10.15
N ASP A 58 -2.28 1.46 11.19
CA ASP A 58 -2.17 1.89 12.59
C ASP A 58 -0.69 2.06 13.00
N GLN A 59 0.22 1.22 12.52
CA GLN A 59 1.66 1.39 12.77
C GLN A 59 2.21 2.67 12.12
N VAL A 60 1.84 2.96 10.87
CA VAL A 60 2.19 4.25 10.21
C VAL A 60 1.64 5.42 11.02
N MET A 61 0.37 5.36 11.42
CA MET A 61 -0.27 6.41 12.21
C MET A 61 0.42 6.62 13.56
N ASN A 62 0.85 5.55 14.23
CA ASN A 62 1.55 5.62 15.52
C ASN A 62 2.91 6.30 15.40
N VAL A 63 3.68 6.00 14.35
CA VAL A 63 4.94 6.69 14.06
C VAL A 63 4.69 8.18 13.86
N MET A 64 3.73 8.55 13.01
CA MET A 64 3.40 9.96 12.75
C MET A 64 2.83 10.70 13.99
N ASN A 65 2.05 10.02 14.83
CA ASN A 65 1.60 10.55 16.11
C ASN A 65 2.80 10.87 17.02
N SER A 66 3.81 9.99 17.07
CA SER A 66 5.02 10.21 17.88
C SER A 66 5.86 11.38 17.38
N GLU A 67 5.77 11.71 16.08
CA GLU A 67 6.39 12.87 15.45
C GLU A 67 5.60 14.18 15.69
N GLY A 68 4.35 14.09 16.14
CA GLY A 68 3.50 15.24 16.49
C GLY A 68 2.34 15.52 15.53
N VAL A 69 2.06 14.62 14.58
CA VAL A 69 0.84 14.71 13.74
C VAL A 69 -0.38 14.37 14.60
N ILE A 70 -1.43 15.19 14.54
CA ILE A 70 -2.69 14.94 15.25
C ILE A 70 -3.73 14.37 14.28
N PHE A 71 -4.34 13.24 14.61
CA PHE A 71 -5.39 12.63 13.77
C PHE A 71 -6.78 12.77 14.38
N TYR A 72 -7.74 13.21 13.57
CA TYR A 72 -9.17 13.13 13.84
C TYR A 72 -9.80 12.12 12.88
N LEU A 73 -9.95 10.88 13.34
CA LEU A 73 -10.65 9.81 12.62
C LEU A 73 -12.16 9.87 12.90
N ASN A 74 -12.97 9.21 12.07
CA ASN A 74 -14.43 9.28 12.14
C ASN A 74 -14.96 10.72 12.15
N ALA A 75 -14.25 11.62 11.47
CA ALA A 75 -14.53 13.06 11.49
C ALA A 75 -14.94 13.56 10.11
N SER A 76 -16.08 14.23 10.04
CA SER A 76 -16.59 14.82 8.78
C SER A 76 -16.43 16.33 8.79
N VAL A 77 -15.83 16.89 7.73
CA VAL A 77 -15.75 18.35 7.56
C VAL A 77 -17.15 18.90 7.27
N LEU A 78 -17.63 19.81 8.10
CA LEU A 78 -18.92 20.48 7.92
C LEU A 78 -18.78 21.80 7.16
N ARG A 79 -17.76 22.60 7.52
CA ARG A 79 -17.57 23.93 6.94
C ARG A 79 -16.13 24.39 7.09
N VAL A 80 -15.66 25.13 6.10
CA VAL A 80 -14.39 25.85 6.13
C VAL A 80 -14.69 27.35 6.09
N LYS A 81 -14.02 28.15 6.93
CA LYS A 81 -14.09 29.61 6.90
C LYS A 81 -12.70 30.20 6.74
N ASP A 82 -12.61 31.21 5.88
CA ASP A 82 -11.43 32.04 5.78
C ASP A 82 -11.47 33.14 6.85
N ARG A 83 -10.47 33.20 7.73
CA ARG A 83 -10.33 34.23 8.77
C ARG A 83 -9.12 35.15 8.51
N GLY A 84 -8.65 35.22 7.27
CA GLY A 84 -7.45 35.96 6.88
C GLY A 84 -6.20 35.13 7.13
N ARG A 85 -5.46 35.42 8.22
CA ARG A 85 -4.18 34.76 8.54
C ARG A 85 -4.33 33.27 8.82
N GLU A 86 -5.45 32.86 9.40
CA GLU A 86 -5.78 31.46 9.65
C GLU A 86 -7.07 31.06 8.91
N LYS A 87 -7.20 29.78 8.64
CA LYS A 87 -8.44 29.14 8.18
C LYS A 87 -9.02 28.33 9.33
N GLU A 88 -10.34 28.34 9.42
CA GLU A 88 -11.12 27.60 10.42
C GLU A 88 -11.80 26.41 9.73
N VAL A 89 -11.62 25.20 10.25
CA VAL A 89 -12.25 23.97 9.77
C VAL A 89 -13.14 23.42 10.88
N VAL A 90 -14.46 23.47 10.67
CA VAL A 90 -15.43 22.87 11.59
C VAL A 90 -15.67 21.44 11.17
N ILE A 91 -15.43 20.51 12.09
CA ILE A 91 -15.64 19.07 11.91
C ILE A 91 -16.74 18.56 12.84
N LYS A 92 -17.43 17.51 12.41
CA LYS A 92 -18.30 16.69 13.24
C LYS A 92 -17.56 15.42 13.68
N THR A 93 -17.47 15.19 14.98
CA THR A 93 -16.96 13.96 15.60
C THR A 93 -18.11 13.23 16.32
N ALA A 94 -17.81 12.11 16.99
CA ALA A 94 -18.77 11.44 17.86
C ALA A 94 -19.20 12.31 19.06
N ASP A 95 -18.30 13.17 19.55
CA ASP A 95 -18.51 14.01 20.74
C ASP A 95 -19.17 15.36 20.43
N GLY A 96 -19.38 15.67 19.13
CA GLY A 96 -20.04 16.90 18.69
C GLY A 96 -19.27 17.64 17.59
N GLU A 97 -19.53 18.95 17.48
CA GLU A 97 -18.78 19.80 16.56
C GLU A 97 -17.51 20.34 17.22
N LEU A 98 -16.40 20.28 16.49
CA LEU A 98 -15.11 20.84 16.90
C LEU A 98 -14.62 21.83 15.84
N SER A 99 -14.07 22.96 16.28
CA SER A 99 -13.44 23.94 15.39
C SER A 99 -11.92 23.84 15.47
N LEU A 100 -11.29 23.55 14.34
CA LEU A 100 -9.84 23.44 14.17
C LEU A 100 -9.33 24.67 13.41
N LYS A 101 -8.11 25.10 13.70
CA LYS A 101 -7.47 26.24 13.03
C LYS A 101 -6.17 25.81 12.37
N GLY A 102 -5.90 26.33 11.18
CA GLY A 102 -4.65 26.12 10.47
C GLY A 102 -4.34 27.28 9.52
N HIS A 103 -3.07 27.62 9.35
CA HIS A 103 -2.67 28.64 8.38
C HIS A 103 -2.94 28.17 6.94
N THR A 104 -2.70 26.89 6.68
CA THR A 104 -2.95 26.26 5.37
C THR A 104 -3.88 25.07 5.51
N ILE A 105 -4.73 24.86 4.50
CA ILE A 105 -5.54 23.65 4.35
C ILE A 105 -5.07 22.90 3.09
N LEU A 106 -4.61 21.67 3.25
CA LEU A 106 -4.33 20.74 2.15
C LEU A 106 -5.57 19.88 1.90
N VAL A 107 -6.12 19.97 0.70
CA VAL A 107 -7.25 19.14 0.28
C VAL A 107 -6.71 17.89 -0.45
N ALA A 108 -6.77 16.74 0.22
CA ALA A 108 -6.25 15.45 -0.25
C ALA A 108 -7.33 14.34 -0.22
N ILE A 109 -8.56 14.68 -0.56
CA ILE A 109 -9.74 13.79 -0.49
C ILE A 109 -10.01 12.94 -1.74
N GLY A 110 -9.03 12.86 -2.65
CA GLY A 110 -9.13 12.11 -3.91
C GLY A 110 -8.92 12.97 -5.14
N ARG A 111 -9.10 12.35 -6.31
CA ARG A 111 -8.87 12.96 -7.63
C ARG A 111 -10.12 12.78 -8.49
N ALA A 112 -10.44 13.80 -9.27
CA ALA A 112 -11.48 13.74 -10.30
C ALA A 112 -10.84 13.41 -11.65
N PHE A 113 -11.60 12.76 -12.54
CA PHE A 113 -11.17 12.40 -13.88
C PHE A 113 -11.51 13.52 -14.87
N ASN A 114 -10.55 13.90 -15.71
CA ASN A 114 -10.71 14.96 -16.70
C ASN A 114 -11.45 14.44 -17.94
N LEU A 115 -12.70 14.02 -17.78
CA LEU A 115 -13.55 13.48 -18.86
C LEU A 115 -14.66 14.43 -19.30
N GLU A 116 -15.03 15.37 -18.43
CA GLU A 116 -16.05 16.38 -18.74
C GLU A 116 -15.53 17.41 -19.77
N GLY A 117 -16.43 17.89 -20.63
CA GLY A 117 -16.11 18.91 -21.65
C GLY A 117 -15.37 18.38 -22.89
N LEU A 118 -15.08 17.08 -22.96
CA LEU A 118 -14.44 16.45 -24.13
C LEU A 118 -15.42 16.10 -25.27
N GLY A 119 -16.73 16.22 -25.04
CA GLY A 119 -17.76 15.85 -26.02
C GLY A 119 -17.85 14.34 -26.29
N LEU A 120 -17.47 13.51 -25.31
CA LEU A 120 -17.48 12.04 -25.43
C LEU A 120 -18.89 11.50 -25.70
N GLU A 121 -19.91 12.16 -25.15
CA GLU A 121 -21.32 11.84 -25.35
C GLU A 121 -21.74 11.99 -26.81
N ASN A 122 -21.22 13.00 -27.51
CA ASN A 122 -21.54 13.27 -28.91
C ASN A 122 -21.02 12.18 -29.85
N ILE A 123 -20.02 11.42 -29.42
CA ILE A 123 -19.42 10.30 -30.16
C ILE A 123 -19.81 8.94 -29.57
N GLY A 124 -20.75 8.91 -28.62
CA GLY A 124 -21.24 7.68 -28.00
C GLY A 124 -20.21 6.95 -27.12
N VAL A 125 -19.22 7.65 -26.58
CA VAL A 125 -18.27 7.13 -25.59
C VAL A 125 -18.86 7.30 -24.19
N GLN A 126 -19.10 6.19 -23.50
CA GLN A 126 -19.68 6.21 -22.16
C GLN A 126 -18.62 6.40 -21.06
N PHE A 127 -18.94 7.23 -20.08
CA PHE A 127 -18.15 7.43 -18.87
C PHE A 127 -19.07 7.82 -17.69
N ASP A 128 -18.56 7.73 -16.47
CA ASP A 128 -19.23 8.26 -15.29
C ASP A 128 -18.21 8.84 -14.29
N ARG A 129 -18.67 9.16 -13.07
CA ARG A 129 -17.80 9.65 -11.98
C ARG A 129 -16.67 8.68 -11.61
N ARG A 130 -16.72 7.42 -12.05
CA ARG A 130 -15.70 6.39 -11.83
C ARG A 130 -14.76 6.22 -13.03
N GLY A 131 -14.87 7.03 -14.08
CA GLY A 131 -14.00 6.99 -15.26
C GLY A 131 -14.70 6.48 -16.52
N LEU A 132 -13.90 6.18 -17.55
CA LEU A 132 -14.35 5.61 -18.82
C LEU A 132 -14.95 4.20 -18.64
N LYS A 133 -16.01 3.88 -19.40
CA LYS A 133 -16.50 2.50 -19.51
C LYS A 133 -15.67 1.73 -20.53
N LEU A 134 -14.78 0.88 -20.02
CA LEU A 134 -13.84 0.11 -20.82
C LEU A 134 -14.07 -1.40 -20.69
N ASP A 135 -13.76 -2.14 -21.75
CA ASP A 135 -13.59 -3.60 -21.66
C ASP A 135 -12.16 -4.00 -21.24
N ASP A 136 -11.89 -5.29 -21.02
CA ASP A 136 -10.56 -5.78 -20.61
C ASP A 136 -9.43 -5.45 -21.60
N ARG A 137 -9.75 -5.04 -22.84
CA ARG A 137 -8.77 -4.60 -23.84
C ARG A 137 -8.61 -3.09 -23.87
N LEU A 138 -9.16 -2.40 -22.85
CA LEU A 138 -9.15 -0.96 -22.69
C LEU A 138 -9.88 -0.21 -23.81
N ARG A 139 -10.86 -0.85 -24.46
CA ARG A 139 -11.70 -0.21 -25.48
C ARG A 139 -12.93 0.38 -24.85
N THR A 140 -13.33 1.57 -25.31
CA THR A 140 -14.60 2.19 -24.93
C THR A 140 -15.80 1.47 -25.55
N THR A 141 -16.99 2.05 -25.42
CA THR A 141 -18.18 1.67 -26.19
C THR A 141 -17.96 1.81 -27.70
N GLN A 142 -17.12 2.75 -28.14
CA GLN A 142 -16.60 2.81 -29.50
C GLN A 142 -15.32 1.98 -29.61
N LYS A 143 -15.36 0.87 -30.34
CA LYS A 143 -14.28 -0.15 -30.31
C LYS A 143 -12.95 0.27 -30.93
N HIS A 144 -12.91 1.40 -31.62
CA HIS A 144 -11.70 2.01 -32.16
C HIS A 144 -11.14 3.11 -31.23
N ILE A 145 -11.82 3.42 -30.11
CA ILE A 145 -11.39 4.40 -29.11
C ILE A 145 -11.00 3.67 -27.84
N TYR A 146 -9.86 4.05 -27.28
CA TYR A 146 -9.24 3.40 -26.13
C TYR A 146 -9.07 4.39 -24.97
N GLY A 147 -8.93 3.87 -23.75
CA GLY A 147 -8.63 4.66 -22.55
C GLY A 147 -7.47 4.05 -21.76
N ALA A 148 -6.64 4.89 -21.15
CA ALA A 148 -5.53 4.47 -20.29
C ALA A 148 -5.25 5.54 -19.22
N GLY A 149 -4.52 5.14 -18.18
CA GLY A 149 -4.16 5.97 -17.04
C GLY A 149 -5.36 6.33 -16.18
N ASP A 150 -5.29 7.48 -15.52
CA ASP A 150 -6.32 7.90 -14.55
C ASP A 150 -7.73 7.97 -15.15
N ALA A 151 -7.86 8.17 -16.47
CA ALA A 151 -9.13 8.17 -17.17
C ALA A 151 -9.88 6.82 -17.10
N THR A 152 -9.19 5.70 -16.84
CA THR A 152 -9.83 4.39 -16.64
C THR A 152 -10.54 4.29 -15.29
N GLY A 153 -10.11 5.10 -14.31
CA GLY A 153 -10.58 5.10 -12.93
C GLY A 153 -10.27 3.82 -12.13
N GLN A 154 -9.43 2.92 -12.66
CA GLN A 154 -9.06 1.67 -11.99
C GLN A 154 -7.95 1.87 -10.96
N TYR A 155 -6.76 2.25 -11.45
CA TYR A 155 -5.56 2.47 -10.64
C TYR A 155 -4.89 3.78 -11.03
N LEU A 156 -4.90 4.74 -10.11
CA LEU A 156 -4.42 6.11 -10.37
C LEU A 156 -2.92 6.24 -10.11
N PHE A 157 -2.16 5.36 -10.76
CA PHE A 157 -0.72 5.24 -10.59
C PHE A 157 0.02 5.37 -11.92
N THR A 158 1.17 6.02 -11.91
CA THR A 158 2.00 6.22 -13.10
C THR A 158 2.38 4.90 -13.78
N HIS A 159 2.77 3.88 -13.00
CA HIS A 159 3.10 2.56 -13.55
C HIS A 159 1.89 1.80 -14.08
N ALA A 160 0.71 2.00 -13.50
CA ALA A 160 -0.54 1.46 -14.05
C ALA A 160 -0.87 2.11 -15.40
N ALA A 161 -0.72 3.43 -15.52
CA ALA A 161 -0.90 4.15 -16.78
C ALA A 161 0.07 3.68 -17.87
N GLY A 162 1.34 3.46 -17.53
CA GLY A 162 2.34 2.90 -18.45
C GLY A 162 2.00 1.49 -18.92
N TYR A 163 1.60 0.61 -17.99
CA TYR A 163 1.13 -0.74 -18.29
C TYR A 163 -0.08 -0.74 -19.24
N GLU A 164 -1.10 0.06 -18.92
CA GLU A 164 -2.30 0.23 -19.72
C GLU A 164 -1.99 0.79 -21.12
N GLY A 165 -1.08 1.77 -21.21
CA GLY A 165 -0.60 2.29 -22.50
C GLY A 165 0.01 1.21 -23.38
N GLY A 166 0.80 0.30 -22.81
CA GLY A 166 1.31 -0.87 -23.53
C GLY A 166 0.21 -1.80 -24.04
N ILE A 167 -0.84 -2.02 -23.25
CA ILE A 167 -2.02 -2.81 -23.68
C ILE A 167 -2.78 -2.11 -24.81
N VAL A 168 -2.97 -0.80 -24.72
CA VAL A 168 -3.62 0.01 -25.77
C VAL A 168 -2.83 -0.07 -27.06
N ILE A 169 -1.51 0.16 -27.04
CA ILE A 169 -0.66 0.11 -28.25
C ILE A 169 -0.73 -1.29 -28.91
N ARG A 170 -0.66 -2.36 -28.11
CA ARG A 170 -0.78 -3.74 -28.63
C ARG A 170 -2.11 -3.97 -29.36
N ASN A 171 -3.22 -3.51 -28.79
CA ASN A 171 -4.53 -3.72 -29.40
C ASN A 171 -4.84 -2.76 -30.55
N ALA A 172 -4.46 -1.49 -30.45
CA ALA A 172 -4.85 -0.43 -31.38
C ALA A 172 -3.91 -0.33 -32.59
N ILE A 173 -2.61 -0.54 -32.40
CA ILE A 173 -1.59 -0.34 -33.44
C ILE A 173 -1.15 -1.69 -34.02
N PHE A 174 -0.72 -2.61 -33.15
CA PHE A 174 -0.17 -3.89 -33.59
C PHE A 174 -1.23 -4.96 -33.86
N HIS A 175 -2.49 -4.70 -33.49
CA HIS A 175 -3.59 -5.67 -33.61
C HIS A 175 -3.27 -7.01 -32.92
N LEU A 176 -2.44 -6.99 -31.88
CA LEU A 176 -2.08 -8.13 -31.05
C LEU A 176 -3.01 -8.15 -29.83
N PRO A 177 -3.97 -9.09 -29.74
CA PRO A 177 -4.94 -9.10 -28.66
C PRO A 177 -4.25 -9.16 -27.29
N ALA A 178 -4.51 -8.18 -26.45
CA ALA A 178 -3.99 -8.11 -25.09
C ALA A 178 -5.10 -7.65 -24.14
N LYS A 179 -5.08 -8.18 -22.92
CA LYS A 179 -6.00 -7.79 -21.85
C LYS A 179 -5.23 -7.26 -20.65
N VAL A 180 -5.83 -6.30 -19.94
CA VAL A 180 -5.32 -5.91 -18.62
C VAL A 180 -5.49 -7.06 -17.63
N ASN A 181 -4.52 -7.15 -16.72
CA ASN A 181 -4.57 -8.00 -15.55
C ASN A 181 -4.06 -7.19 -14.36
N TYR A 182 -4.99 -6.79 -13.49
CA TYR A 182 -4.67 -5.97 -12.32
C TYR A 182 -4.35 -6.78 -11.06
N THR A 183 -4.33 -8.12 -11.13
CA THR A 183 -4.17 -8.99 -9.95
C THR A 183 -2.88 -8.67 -9.18
N ASN A 184 -1.80 -8.32 -9.86
CA ASN A 184 -0.47 -8.09 -9.25
C ASN A 184 0.04 -6.67 -9.50
N ILE A 185 -0.84 -5.66 -9.45
CA ILE A 185 -0.39 -4.25 -9.49
C ILE A 185 0.21 -3.89 -8.13
N PRO A 186 1.49 -3.52 -8.05
CA PRO A 186 2.09 -3.04 -6.81
C PRO A 186 1.70 -1.58 -6.57
N TRP A 187 1.80 -1.11 -5.33
CA TRP A 187 1.81 0.31 -4.99
C TRP A 187 2.57 0.53 -3.69
N CYS A 188 2.98 1.77 -3.44
CA CYS A 188 3.68 2.16 -2.22
C CYS A 188 3.16 3.52 -1.77
N THR A 189 2.95 3.66 -0.46
CA THR A 189 2.81 4.96 0.20
C THR A 189 4.17 5.28 0.81
N TYR A 190 4.78 6.38 0.38
CA TYR A 190 6.14 6.78 0.73
C TYR A 190 6.18 7.60 2.03
N THR A 191 5.53 7.07 3.07
CA THR A 191 5.77 7.46 4.45
C THR A 191 7.11 6.91 4.92
N ASP A 192 7.52 7.29 6.11
CA ASP A 192 8.64 6.70 6.82
C ASP A 192 8.15 6.08 8.15
N PRO A 193 8.10 4.74 8.27
CA PRO A 193 8.50 3.75 7.26
C PRO A 193 7.53 3.68 6.06
N GLU A 194 8.05 3.20 4.91
CA GLU A 194 7.26 3.01 3.69
C GLU A 194 6.25 1.88 3.84
N LEU A 195 5.06 2.01 3.24
CA LEU A 195 4.05 0.94 3.18
C LEU A 195 3.78 0.53 1.73
N ALA A 196 4.36 -0.60 1.34
CA ALA A 196 4.28 -1.16 0.00
C ALA A 196 3.39 -2.41 -0.04
N SER A 197 2.61 -2.58 -1.09
CA SER A 197 1.61 -3.65 -1.21
C SER A 197 1.48 -4.15 -2.65
N ILE A 198 1.23 -5.46 -2.80
CA ILE A 198 0.90 -6.11 -4.07
C ILE A 198 -0.15 -7.20 -3.85
N GLY A 199 -1.12 -7.28 -4.76
CA GLY A 199 -2.16 -8.30 -4.70
C GLY A 199 -3.19 -8.07 -3.58
N MET A 200 -3.51 -9.14 -2.86
CA MET A 200 -4.47 -9.12 -1.76
C MET A 200 -3.81 -8.67 -0.45
N ASN A 201 -4.64 -8.18 0.46
CA ASN A 201 -4.33 -8.08 1.88
C ASN A 201 -5.37 -8.93 2.64
N GLU A 202 -5.28 -8.98 3.97
CA GLU A 202 -6.23 -9.78 4.75
C GLU A 202 -7.67 -9.31 4.55
N THR A 203 -7.88 -7.99 4.50
CA THR A 203 -9.20 -7.39 4.32
C THR A 203 -9.85 -7.85 3.02
N ARG A 204 -9.16 -7.72 1.88
CA ARG A 204 -9.65 -8.16 0.57
C ARG A 204 -9.79 -9.67 0.48
N ALA A 205 -8.91 -10.44 1.13
CA ALA A 205 -9.03 -11.89 1.15
C ALA A 205 -10.28 -12.35 1.92
N LYS A 206 -10.57 -11.72 3.07
CA LYS A 206 -11.80 -11.94 3.85
C LYS A 206 -13.04 -11.57 3.03
N ASP A 207 -13.07 -10.38 2.45
CA ASP A 207 -14.20 -9.89 1.65
C ASP A 207 -14.48 -10.78 0.43
N ALA A 208 -13.43 -11.36 -0.16
CA ALA A 208 -13.54 -12.29 -1.29
C ALA A 208 -13.89 -13.73 -0.86
N GLY A 209 -14.03 -14.03 0.43
CA GLY A 209 -14.30 -15.38 0.94
C GLY A 209 -13.16 -16.36 0.70
N ILE A 210 -11.93 -15.87 0.53
CA ILE A 210 -10.75 -16.70 0.27
C ILE A 210 -10.24 -17.22 1.62
N ARG A 211 -10.05 -18.53 1.73
CA ARG A 211 -9.29 -19.10 2.85
C ARG A 211 -7.81 -18.78 2.67
N TYR A 212 -7.20 -18.19 3.68
CA TYR A 212 -5.81 -17.79 3.64
C TYR A 212 -5.08 -18.04 4.96
N SER A 213 -3.75 -18.05 4.90
CA SER A 213 -2.85 -17.99 6.06
C SER A 213 -1.98 -16.75 5.98
N VAL A 214 -1.55 -16.24 7.14
CA VAL A 214 -0.73 -15.04 7.27
C VAL A 214 0.63 -15.42 7.83
N TRP A 215 1.68 -14.95 7.19
CA TRP A 215 3.06 -15.16 7.60
C TRP A 215 3.73 -13.81 7.71
N THR A 216 4.42 -13.57 8.82
CA THR A 216 5.09 -12.30 9.06
C THR A 216 6.55 -12.48 9.43
N GLU A 217 7.36 -11.46 9.13
CA GLU A 217 8.71 -11.31 9.68
C GLU A 217 8.94 -9.82 10.01
N PRO A 218 9.21 -9.46 11.28
CA PRO A 218 9.44 -8.07 11.67
C PRO A 218 10.85 -7.60 11.31
N PHE A 219 11.00 -6.31 10.98
CA PHE A 219 12.29 -5.72 10.58
C PHE A 219 13.34 -5.78 11.70
N ARG A 220 12.95 -5.70 12.97
CA ARG A 220 13.82 -5.95 14.14
C ARG A 220 14.52 -7.32 14.21
N ARG A 221 14.19 -8.26 13.32
CA ARG A 221 14.89 -9.57 13.17
C ARG A 221 15.80 -9.63 11.95
N ASN A 222 15.85 -8.57 11.16
CA ASN A 222 16.78 -8.41 10.05
C ASN A 222 18.03 -7.66 10.55
N ASP A 223 19.19 -8.30 10.41
CA ASP A 223 20.45 -7.77 10.95
C ASP A 223 20.87 -6.44 10.30
N ARG A 224 20.52 -6.21 9.03
CA ARG A 224 20.80 -4.95 8.36
C ARG A 224 19.95 -3.81 8.94
N SER A 225 18.65 -4.05 9.10
CA SER A 225 17.71 -3.11 9.72
C SER A 225 18.13 -2.76 11.15
N LEU A 226 18.52 -3.75 11.96
CA LEU A 226 19.09 -3.54 13.30
C LEU A 226 20.35 -2.67 13.26
N ALA A 227 21.28 -2.96 12.34
CA ALA A 227 22.52 -2.20 12.22
C ALA A 227 22.30 -0.74 11.78
N GLU A 228 21.21 -0.46 11.08
CA GLU A 228 20.82 0.89 10.63
C GLU A 228 19.89 1.61 11.61
N GLY A 229 19.43 0.95 12.68
CA GLY A 229 18.48 1.52 13.63
C GLY A 229 17.03 1.58 13.10
N GLU A 230 16.75 0.94 11.97
CA GLU A 230 15.49 0.98 11.24
C GLU A 230 14.62 -0.24 11.56
N GLU A 231 14.34 -0.47 12.85
CA GLU A 231 13.70 -1.71 13.34
C GLU A 231 12.18 -1.78 13.13
N ASN A 232 11.56 -0.63 12.85
CA ASN A 232 10.12 -0.50 12.75
C ASN A 232 9.59 -1.15 11.47
N GLY A 233 8.53 -1.95 11.63
CA GLY A 233 7.80 -2.53 10.51
C GLY A 233 7.87 -4.05 10.42
N VAL A 234 7.24 -4.57 9.38
CA VAL A 234 6.99 -6.00 9.17
C VAL A 234 6.70 -6.26 7.69
N ILE A 235 7.19 -7.39 7.18
CA ILE A 235 6.62 -8.00 5.97
C ILE A 235 5.48 -8.94 6.36
N LYS A 236 4.36 -8.85 5.66
CA LYS A 236 3.19 -9.71 5.77
C LYS A 236 2.94 -10.39 4.44
N MET A 237 2.97 -11.72 4.43
CA MET A 237 2.69 -12.58 3.28
C MET A 237 1.37 -13.33 3.48
N ILE A 238 0.49 -13.23 2.48
CA ILE A 238 -0.80 -13.90 2.43
C ILE A 238 -0.71 -15.07 1.45
N LEU A 239 -1.01 -16.27 1.95
CA LEU A 239 -1.06 -17.49 1.13
C LEU A 239 -2.48 -18.02 1.08
N ASP A 240 -2.93 -18.47 -0.10
CA ASP A 240 -4.18 -19.22 -0.21
C ASP A 240 -4.06 -20.65 0.37
N GLU A 241 -5.16 -21.40 0.34
CA GLU A 241 -5.21 -22.80 0.82
C GLU A 241 -4.26 -23.76 0.10
N LYS A 242 -3.74 -23.38 -1.08
CA LYS A 242 -2.75 -24.14 -1.87
C LYS A 242 -1.33 -23.61 -1.66
N GLU A 243 -1.13 -22.76 -0.66
CA GLU A 243 0.13 -22.10 -0.32
C GLU A 243 0.70 -21.22 -1.43
N LYS A 244 -0.16 -20.73 -2.33
CA LYS A 244 0.24 -19.78 -3.36
C LYS A 244 0.22 -18.37 -2.75
N PRO A 245 1.26 -17.55 -2.96
CA PRO A 245 1.21 -16.15 -2.57
C PRO A 245 0.14 -15.42 -3.37
N VAL A 246 -0.82 -14.83 -2.65
CA VAL A 246 -1.90 -14.03 -3.22
C VAL A 246 -1.77 -12.55 -2.86
N GLY A 247 -0.89 -12.23 -1.91
CA GLY A 247 -0.75 -10.89 -1.40
C GLY A 247 0.51 -10.70 -0.57
N ILE A 248 1.16 -9.56 -0.70
CA ILE A 248 2.30 -9.16 0.13
C ILE A 248 2.10 -7.69 0.53
N GLN A 249 2.35 -7.39 1.80
CA GLN A 249 2.48 -6.03 2.29
C GLN A 249 3.79 -5.91 3.07
N ILE A 250 4.53 -4.84 2.86
CA ILE A 250 5.80 -4.55 3.53
C ILE A 250 5.65 -3.16 4.13
N LEU A 251 5.70 -3.08 5.46
CA LEU A 251 5.89 -1.84 6.19
C LEU A 251 7.35 -1.82 6.66
N GLY A 252 8.16 -0.86 6.24
CA GLY A 252 9.56 -0.79 6.67
C GLY A 252 10.47 0.03 5.76
N PRO A 253 11.78 0.09 6.06
CA PRO A 253 12.75 0.79 5.22
C PRO A 253 12.79 0.17 3.82
N HIS A 254 12.73 1.03 2.80
CA HIS A 254 12.79 0.64 1.38
C HIS A 254 11.73 -0.39 0.96
N ALA A 255 10.54 -0.38 1.59
CA ALA A 255 9.47 -1.34 1.31
C ALA A 255 9.10 -1.37 -0.18
N GLY A 256 9.07 -0.22 -0.87
CA GLY A 256 8.79 -0.13 -2.30
C GLY A 256 9.79 -0.89 -3.16
N GLU A 257 11.08 -0.82 -2.81
CA GLU A 257 12.14 -1.56 -3.50
C GLU A 257 12.10 -3.06 -3.17
N LEU A 258 11.90 -3.42 -1.90
CA LEU A 258 11.80 -4.81 -1.46
C LEU A 258 10.61 -5.55 -2.09
N LEU A 259 9.52 -4.83 -2.39
CA LEU A 259 8.35 -5.37 -3.06
C LEU A 259 8.64 -5.82 -4.50
N SER A 260 9.67 -5.27 -5.15
CA SER A 260 10.02 -5.61 -6.54
C SER A 260 10.35 -7.08 -6.75
N GLU A 261 10.92 -7.77 -5.75
CA GLU A 261 11.14 -9.21 -5.81
C GLU A 261 9.80 -9.96 -5.92
N TRP A 262 8.81 -9.53 -5.13
CA TRP A 262 7.46 -10.11 -5.15
C TRP A 262 6.70 -9.81 -6.44
N VAL A 263 6.94 -8.66 -7.07
CA VAL A 263 6.45 -8.40 -8.44
C VAL A 263 6.94 -9.47 -9.40
N ALA A 264 8.23 -9.81 -9.37
CA ALA A 264 8.79 -10.86 -10.23
C ALA A 264 8.25 -12.25 -9.86
N ILE A 265 8.19 -12.59 -8.57
CA ILE A 265 7.71 -13.89 -8.08
C ILE A 265 6.24 -14.14 -8.46
N MET A 266 5.36 -13.19 -8.17
CA MET A 266 3.92 -13.36 -8.36
C MET A 266 3.52 -13.33 -9.84
N ASN A 267 4.18 -12.52 -10.66
CA ASN A 267 3.96 -12.51 -12.12
C ASN A 267 4.61 -13.72 -12.81
N GLY A 268 5.80 -14.13 -12.38
CA GLY A 268 6.49 -15.33 -12.86
C GLY A 268 5.91 -16.64 -12.36
N LYS A 269 4.99 -16.60 -11.38
CA LYS A 269 4.42 -17.77 -10.70
C LYS A 269 5.51 -18.69 -10.11
N SER A 270 6.58 -18.08 -9.60
CA SER A 270 7.71 -18.80 -9.00
C SER A 270 7.26 -19.52 -7.72
N LYS A 271 7.82 -20.71 -7.49
CA LYS A 271 7.56 -21.45 -6.25
C LYS A 271 8.27 -20.77 -5.08
N LEU A 272 7.64 -20.75 -3.90
CA LEU A 272 8.26 -20.20 -2.69
C LEU A 272 9.58 -20.92 -2.33
N SER A 273 9.69 -22.21 -2.64
CA SER A 273 10.91 -22.99 -2.44
C SER A 273 12.09 -22.49 -3.28
N THR A 274 11.84 -21.88 -4.44
CA THR A 274 12.88 -21.27 -5.28
C THR A 274 13.53 -20.10 -4.55
N ILE A 275 12.74 -19.26 -3.89
CA ILE A 275 13.24 -18.09 -3.15
C ILE A 275 13.92 -18.53 -1.85
N ALA A 276 13.32 -19.50 -1.13
CA ALA A 276 13.92 -20.04 0.08
C ALA A 276 15.31 -20.66 -0.17
N SER A 277 15.52 -21.22 -1.36
CA SER A 277 16.81 -21.81 -1.76
C SER A 277 17.77 -20.80 -2.39
N ALA A 278 17.30 -19.58 -2.71
CA ALA A 278 18.14 -18.55 -3.29
C ALA A 278 19.13 -18.00 -2.25
N VAL A 279 20.30 -17.58 -2.72
CA VAL A 279 21.32 -16.92 -1.89
C VAL A 279 21.14 -15.41 -2.03
N HIS A 280 20.49 -14.78 -1.05
CA HIS A 280 20.45 -13.33 -0.91
C HIS A 280 21.78 -12.83 -0.31
N PRO A 281 22.32 -11.69 -0.78
CA PRO A 281 23.47 -11.07 -0.13
C PRO A 281 23.19 -10.74 1.35
N TYR A 282 24.20 -10.89 2.20
CA TYR A 282 24.13 -10.65 3.65
C TYR A 282 25.21 -9.66 4.12
N PRO A 283 24.90 -8.74 5.04
CA PRO A 283 23.56 -8.43 5.54
C PRO A 283 22.81 -7.45 4.61
N THR A 284 21.58 -7.78 4.21
CA THR A 284 20.70 -6.86 3.46
C THR A 284 19.26 -6.87 3.95
N LEU A 285 18.53 -5.77 3.72
CA LEU A 285 17.08 -5.72 3.98
C LEU A 285 16.31 -6.75 3.13
N GLY A 286 16.81 -7.03 1.92
CA GLY A 286 16.23 -8.02 0.98
C GLY A 286 16.04 -9.41 1.57
N GLU A 287 16.86 -9.79 2.55
CA GLU A 287 16.74 -11.07 3.25
C GLU A 287 15.40 -11.24 3.97
N ILE A 288 14.67 -10.15 4.25
CA ILE A 288 13.36 -10.24 4.89
C ILE A 288 12.35 -11.03 4.03
N ASN A 289 12.44 -10.92 2.70
CA ASN A 289 11.61 -11.69 1.76
C ASN A 289 11.90 -13.19 1.88
N LYS A 290 13.16 -13.56 2.04
CA LYS A 290 13.56 -14.95 2.27
C LYS A 290 13.14 -15.44 3.65
N ARG A 291 13.26 -14.61 4.69
CA ARG A 291 12.92 -14.96 6.08
C ARG A 291 11.45 -15.23 6.29
N VAL A 292 10.54 -14.42 5.73
CA VAL A 292 9.09 -14.68 5.85
C VAL A 292 8.68 -16.02 5.21
N ILE A 293 9.34 -16.41 4.12
CA ILE A 293 9.18 -17.74 3.51
C ILE A 293 9.84 -18.83 4.37
N GLY A 294 10.97 -18.53 4.98
CA GLY A 294 11.63 -19.39 5.95
C GLY A 294 10.73 -19.76 7.12
N ASN A 295 9.93 -18.81 7.63
CA ASN A 295 8.96 -19.04 8.70
C ASN A 295 7.90 -20.10 8.30
N LEU A 296 7.39 -20.04 7.06
CA LEU A 296 6.52 -21.07 6.48
C LEU A 296 7.17 -22.46 6.47
N PHE A 297 8.41 -22.55 5.98
CA PHE A 297 9.10 -23.84 5.88
C PHE A 297 9.56 -24.38 7.23
N ALA A 298 9.93 -23.50 8.17
CA ALA A 298 10.33 -23.88 9.52
C ALA A 298 9.20 -24.63 10.25
N GLU A 299 7.94 -24.17 10.14
CA GLU A 299 6.80 -24.86 10.74
C GLU A 299 6.66 -26.31 10.23
N LYS A 300 6.91 -26.52 8.92
CA LYS A 300 6.85 -27.84 8.29
C LYS A 300 8.02 -28.73 8.69
N ILE A 301 9.25 -28.20 8.61
CA ILE A 301 10.49 -28.93 8.90
C ILE A 301 10.54 -29.33 10.38
N TYR A 302 10.12 -28.43 11.27
CA TYR A 302 10.10 -28.68 12.72
C TYR A 302 8.77 -29.23 13.23
N SER A 303 7.91 -29.74 12.33
CA SER A 303 6.66 -30.40 12.70
C SER A 303 6.89 -31.66 13.52
N GLU A 304 5.94 -32.01 14.39
CA GLU A 304 6.04 -33.21 15.23
C GLU A 304 6.16 -34.51 14.43
N LYS A 305 5.58 -34.56 13.22
CA LYS A 305 5.72 -35.70 12.31
C LYS A 305 7.17 -35.87 11.85
N VAL A 306 7.81 -34.78 11.41
CA VAL A 306 9.22 -34.81 10.97
C VAL A 306 10.13 -35.12 12.15
N LYS A 307 9.92 -34.49 13.32
CA LYS A 307 10.68 -34.79 14.54
C LYS A 307 10.57 -36.26 14.95
N LYS A 308 9.36 -36.86 14.90
CA LYS A 308 9.14 -38.28 15.20
C LYS A 308 9.84 -39.18 14.17
N GLY A 309 9.76 -38.85 12.88
CA GLY A 309 10.48 -39.57 11.82
C GLY A 309 11.98 -39.52 12.02
N LEU A 310 12.56 -38.33 12.26
CA LEU A 310 13.98 -38.18 12.53
C LEU A 310 14.42 -38.94 13.79
N LYS A 311 13.62 -38.90 14.87
CA LYS A 311 13.86 -39.71 16.08
C LYS A 311 13.84 -41.21 15.79
N PHE A 312 12.92 -41.67 14.95
CA PHE A 312 12.79 -43.07 14.57
C PHE A 312 13.96 -43.55 13.69
N PHE A 313 14.30 -42.81 12.64
CA PHE A 313 15.34 -43.21 11.68
C PHE A 313 16.77 -42.99 12.18
N PHE A 314 17.00 -41.93 12.95
CA PHE A 314 18.35 -41.55 13.37
C PHE A 314 18.61 -41.77 14.87
N SER A 315 17.69 -42.44 15.59
CA SER A 315 17.76 -42.59 17.05
C SER A 315 18.10 -41.25 17.74
N LEU A 316 17.53 -40.14 17.24
CA LEU A 316 17.98 -38.78 17.58
C LEU A 316 17.73 -38.51 19.07
N ARG A 317 18.71 -38.88 19.91
CA ARG A 317 18.79 -38.55 21.33
C ARG A 317 19.07 -37.06 21.41
N GLY A 318 18.02 -36.25 21.39
CA GLY A 318 18.13 -34.81 21.58
C GLY A 318 18.83 -34.47 22.91
N ARG A 319 19.77 -33.52 22.83
CA ARG A 319 20.59 -32.90 23.91
C ARG A 319 21.10 -33.86 24.99
N ALA A 320 22.38 -34.23 24.88
CA ALA A 320 23.37 -34.25 25.98
C ALA A 320 22.93 -34.64 27.41
N CYS A 321 21.97 -35.55 27.59
CA CYS A 321 21.78 -36.25 28.86
C CYS A 321 22.62 -37.51 28.84
N GLY A 322 23.92 -37.34 29.10
CA GLY A 322 24.73 -38.35 29.75
C GLY A 322 25.05 -37.82 31.14
N GLU A 323 24.24 -38.20 32.13
CA GLU A 323 24.71 -38.23 33.51
C GLU A 323 25.89 -39.21 33.56
N LYS A 324 27.04 -38.70 34.01
CA LYS A 324 27.99 -39.44 34.85
C LYS A 324 28.55 -38.48 35.87
#